data_AF-A0A6G0Y083-F1
#
_entry.id   AF-A0A6G0Y083-F1
#
_cell.length_a   1.000
_cell.length_b   1.000
_cell.length_c   1.000
_cell.angle_alpha   90.00
_cell.angle_beta   90.00
_cell.angle_gamma   90.00
#
_symmetry.space_group_name_H-M   'P 1'
#
loop_
_entity.id
_entity.type
_entity.pdbx_description
1 polymer ?
#
loop_
_entity_poly.entity_id
_entity_poly.type
_entity_poly.pdbx_seq_one_letter_code
_entity_poly.pdbx_strand_id
1 'polypeptide(L)'
;MHLTKSFVLYLSNISLKPHKWGYKLFVLCGVSGYGYNFEIYTGNENKEDECIRNEPDFGATGNVVVRMIPENVHHKLFFDNYFTSLPVMIFLEKKAFTQLERLGVIVFPNVCLTDDRIMMKRDRGYSEERCPYFNCCVERQQDSTRNLNFRRPVGELDKNVVSIDLTKKKKTTILIPRPKIIEFYNKHMGGVDLMDSMIGRYRIIMRSKKWHMKSFYHMVDMTIVNAWLLYKKVTKKPMKLAQFREQLAVELCQTSMEIKKKGRKTNARRE
;
A
#
# COMPACT_ATOMS: atom_id res chain seq x y z
N MET A 1 11.21 -8.24 -5.47
CA MET A 1 10.00 -8.23 -4.62
C MET A 1 9.31 -6.89 -4.86
N HIS A 2 8.04 -6.92 -5.27
CA HIS A 2 7.25 -5.73 -5.56
C HIS A 2 6.53 -5.31 -4.28
N LEU A 3 6.76 -4.08 -3.83
CA LEU A 3 6.16 -3.54 -2.62
C LEU A 3 5.20 -2.40 -2.96
N THR A 4 4.00 -2.51 -2.45
CA THR A 4 2.90 -1.54 -2.57
C THR A 4 2.67 -0.87 -1.24
N LYS A 5 2.50 0.46 -1.25
CA LYS A 5 2.04 1.22 -0.09
C LYS A 5 0.68 1.84 -0.37
N SER A 6 -0.25 1.59 0.55
CA SER A 6 -1.58 2.20 0.68
C SER A 6 -2.21 1.76 2.02
N PHE A 7 -3.37 2.31 2.38
CA PHE A 7 -3.80 2.55 3.78
C PHE A 7 -4.81 1.57 4.39
N VAL A 8 -4.92 1.55 5.73
CA VAL A 8 -6.17 1.18 6.45
C VAL A 8 -6.50 2.10 7.66
N LEU A 9 -7.73 2.67 7.61
CA LEU A 9 -8.60 3.39 8.59
C LEU A 9 -8.17 4.78 9.13
N TYR A 10 -8.92 5.56 9.95
CA TYR A 10 -8.69 7.02 10.23
C TYR A 10 -9.50 7.64 11.37
N LEU A 11 -8.96 8.58 12.17
CA LEU A 11 -9.75 9.54 12.95
C LEU A 11 -9.84 10.90 12.21
N SER A 12 -10.40 10.87 11.00
CA SER A 12 -10.95 12.04 10.30
C SER A 12 -11.90 11.56 9.19
N ASN A 13 -12.86 12.38 8.80
CA ASN A 13 -13.86 12.05 7.78
C ASN A 13 -13.19 11.80 6.42
N ILE A 14 -13.14 10.54 5.95
CA ILE A 14 -12.78 10.23 4.57
C ILE A 14 -14.06 10.01 3.77
N SER A 15 -14.48 11.05 3.05
CA SER A 15 -15.76 11.07 2.33
C SER A 15 -15.96 9.90 1.35
N LEU A 16 -14.86 9.29 0.87
CA LEU A 16 -14.88 8.22 -0.14
C LEU A 16 -14.71 6.80 0.42
N LYS A 17 -14.51 6.61 1.73
CA LYS A 17 -14.38 5.26 2.31
C LYS A 17 -15.73 4.70 2.79
N PRO A 18 -15.95 3.37 2.69
CA PRO A 18 -17.17 2.72 3.20
C PRO A 18 -17.44 2.99 4.68
N HIS A 19 -16.38 3.15 5.47
CA HIS A 19 -16.45 3.58 6.87
C HIS A 19 -15.81 4.96 7.03
N LYS A 20 -16.62 5.95 7.42
CA LYS A 20 -16.17 7.36 7.53
C LYS A 20 -15.26 7.61 8.74
N TRP A 21 -15.32 6.79 9.79
CA TRP A 21 -14.57 6.93 11.05
C TRP A 21 -13.83 5.62 11.45
N GLY A 22 -12.61 5.69 11.98
CA GLY A 22 -11.70 4.56 12.29
C GLY A 22 -10.35 4.98 12.92
N TYR A 23 -9.27 4.20 12.72
CA TYR A 23 -7.87 4.56 13.08
C TYR A 23 -6.94 4.29 11.91
N LYS A 24 -5.96 5.15 11.65
CA LYS A 24 -5.12 5.06 10.45
C LYS A 24 -3.83 4.31 10.66
N LEU A 25 -3.57 3.40 9.73
CA LEU A 25 -2.38 2.61 9.58
C LEU A 25 -1.88 2.78 8.15
N PHE A 26 -0.61 3.15 8.05
CA PHE A 26 0.18 3.01 6.85
C PHE A 26 0.71 1.59 6.80
N VAL A 27 0.58 0.91 5.66
CA VAL A 27 1.07 -0.46 5.51
C VAL A 27 1.94 -0.56 4.26
N LEU A 28 3.10 -1.20 4.42
CA LEU A 28 3.96 -1.64 3.34
C LEU A 28 3.63 -3.11 3.05
N CYS A 29 2.97 -3.38 1.94
CA CYS A 29 2.62 -4.73 1.53
C CYS A 29 3.41 -5.17 0.31
N GLY A 30 3.51 -6.49 0.11
CA GLY A 30 3.86 -7.06 -1.19
C GLY A 30 2.63 -7.19 -2.08
N VAL A 31 2.87 -7.45 -3.36
CA VAL A 31 1.82 -7.76 -4.35
C VAL A 31 0.91 -8.95 -3.97
N SER A 32 1.39 -9.85 -3.10
CA SER A 32 0.59 -10.96 -2.56
C SER A 32 -0.35 -10.54 -1.42
N GLY A 33 -0.31 -9.28 -0.99
CA GLY A 33 -0.97 -8.78 0.21
C GLY A 33 -0.27 -9.12 1.53
N TYR A 34 1.00 -9.52 1.48
CA TYR A 34 1.79 -9.76 2.69
C TYR A 34 2.28 -8.42 3.26
N GLY A 35 1.93 -8.09 4.50
CA GLY A 35 2.37 -6.86 5.17
C GLY A 35 3.77 -7.02 5.75
N TYR A 36 4.73 -6.22 5.28
CA TYR A 36 6.13 -6.21 5.75
C TYR A 36 6.35 -5.24 6.89
N ASN A 37 5.70 -4.08 6.84
CA ASN A 37 5.86 -3.02 7.83
C ASN A 37 4.56 -2.23 7.95
N PHE A 38 4.31 -1.65 9.11
CA PHE A 38 3.18 -0.76 9.32
C PHE A 38 3.53 0.37 10.30
N GLU A 39 2.86 1.51 10.15
CA GLU A 39 3.00 2.65 11.04
C GLU A 39 1.61 3.18 11.39
N ILE A 40 1.33 3.38 12.68
CA ILE A 40 0.06 3.96 13.14
C ILE A 40 0.16 5.47 12.97
N TYR A 41 -0.78 6.05 12.23
CA TYR A 41 -0.89 7.49 12.08
C TYR A 41 -1.44 8.11 13.37
N THR A 42 -0.68 9.05 13.90
CA THR A 42 -0.97 9.79 15.13
C THR A 42 -1.40 11.23 14.85
N GLY A 43 -1.20 11.72 13.62
CA GLY A 43 -1.35 13.12 13.25
C GLY A 43 -0.17 13.99 13.68
N ASN A 44 0.88 13.39 14.22
CA ASN A 44 2.09 14.05 14.73
C ASN A 44 3.33 13.70 13.91
N GLU A 45 3.18 13.20 12.67
CA GLU A 45 4.29 12.67 11.87
C GLU A 45 5.35 13.72 11.50
N ASN A 46 5.06 15.00 11.75
CA ASN A 46 5.94 16.16 11.58
C ASN A 46 6.50 16.73 12.89
N LYS A 47 6.21 16.14 14.06
CA LYS A 47 6.78 16.65 15.31
C LYS A 47 8.28 16.36 15.31
N GLU A 48 9.07 17.37 15.64
CA GLU A 48 10.53 17.28 15.69
C GLU A 48 11.01 16.12 16.58
N ASP A 49 10.27 15.82 17.66
CA ASP A 49 10.57 14.71 18.58
C ASP A 49 10.35 13.30 18.00
N GLU A 50 9.50 13.17 16.97
CA GLU A 50 9.22 11.90 16.26
C GLU A 50 10.06 11.73 14.98
N CYS A 51 10.78 12.79 14.56
CA CYS A 51 11.69 12.75 13.43
C CYS A 51 13.03 12.09 13.81
N ILE A 52 13.51 11.18 12.97
CA ILE A 52 14.82 10.56 13.17
C ILE A 52 15.89 11.64 12.98
N ARG A 53 16.75 11.85 14.00
CA ARG A 53 17.84 12.84 13.94
C ARG A 53 18.69 12.60 12.69
N ASN A 54 18.89 13.64 11.89
CA ASN A 54 19.66 13.68 10.63
C ASN A 54 18.99 13.10 9.37
N GLU A 55 17.69 12.78 9.37
CA GLU A 55 16.97 12.51 8.12
C GLU A 55 16.40 13.80 7.49
N PRO A 56 16.37 13.91 6.14
CA PRO A 56 15.72 15.03 5.46
C PRO A 56 14.20 15.00 5.66
N ASP A 57 13.62 16.17 5.94
CA ASP A 57 12.17 16.35 6.10
C ASP A 57 11.50 16.55 4.73
N PHE A 58 10.57 15.65 4.40
CA PHE A 58 9.74 15.69 3.20
C PHE A 58 8.25 15.94 3.51
N GLY A 59 7.96 16.36 4.74
CA GLY A 59 6.62 16.48 5.30
C GLY A 59 6.01 15.13 5.68
N ALA A 60 4.82 15.19 6.28
CA ALA A 60 4.22 14.07 7.02
C ALA A 60 4.16 12.77 6.22
N THR A 61 3.74 12.88 4.95
CA THR A 61 3.55 11.70 4.08
C THR A 61 4.87 11.17 3.54
N GLY A 62 5.84 12.05 3.28
CA GLY A 62 7.17 11.69 2.81
C GLY A 62 8.02 11.03 3.90
N ASN A 63 7.93 11.52 5.13
CA ASN A 63 8.69 11.00 6.27
C ASN A 63 8.25 9.56 6.61
N VAL A 64 6.94 9.29 6.59
CA VAL A 64 6.39 7.92 6.70
C VAL A 64 6.96 7.02 5.61
N VAL A 65 7.12 7.53 4.38
CA VAL A 65 7.66 6.74 3.29
C VAL A 65 9.09 6.30 3.59
N VAL A 66 9.93 7.24 4.00
CA VAL A 66 11.35 7.01 4.30
C VAL A 66 11.51 6.03 5.45
N ARG A 67 10.78 6.21 6.56
CA ARG A 67 10.85 5.34 7.74
C ARG A 67 10.47 3.89 7.46
N MET A 68 9.45 3.68 6.63
CA MET A 68 8.91 2.34 6.42
C MET A 68 9.69 1.49 5.40
N ILE A 69 10.52 2.10 4.53
CA ILE A 69 11.24 1.35 3.48
C ILE A 69 12.57 0.83 4.05
N PRO A 70 12.83 -0.48 3.97
CA PRO A 70 14.11 -1.04 4.41
C PRO A 70 15.27 -0.56 3.52
N GLU A 71 16.43 -0.28 4.11
CA GLU A 71 17.62 0.14 3.38
C GLU A 71 18.27 -1.00 2.59
N ASN A 72 19.02 -0.67 1.53
CA ASN A 72 19.88 -1.59 0.79
C ASN A 72 19.19 -2.81 0.16
N VAL A 73 17.89 -2.70 -0.19
CA VAL A 73 17.18 -3.78 -0.89
C VAL A 73 16.69 -3.34 -2.27
N HIS A 74 16.97 -4.13 -3.29
CA HIS A 74 16.49 -3.87 -4.66
C HIS A 74 15.01 -4.23 -4.78
N HIS A 75 14.15 -3.24 -4.56
CA HIS A 75 12.70 -3.39 -4.59
C HIS A 75 12.05 -2.36 -5.52
N LYS A 76 11.07 -2.84 -6.29
CA LYS A 76 10.17 -1.99 -7.07
C LYS A 76 9.07 -1.51 -6.13
N LEU A 77 8.97 -0.21 -5.95
CA LEU A 77 8.04 0.44 -5.04
C LEU A 77 6.89 1.07 -5.82
N PHE A 78 5.66 0.86 -5.38
CA PHE A 78 4.46 1.47 -5.95
C PHE A 78 3.74 2.26 -4.86
N PHE A 79 3.35 3.48 -5.18
CA PHE A 79 2.80 4.45 -4.23
C PHE A 79 1.49 5.01 -4.74
N ASP A 80 0.56 5.20 -3.81
CA ASP A 80 -0.57 6.09 -4.06
C ASP A 80 -0.09 7.55 -4.11
N ASN A 81 -0.86 8.37 -4.81
CA ASN A 81 -0.63 9.79 -5.05
C ASN A 81 -0.33 10.54 -3.74
N TYR A 82 -0.99 10.14 -2.65
CA TYR A 82 -0.81 10.72 -1.32
C TYR A 82 0.64 10.65 -0.79
N PHE A 83 1.40 9.64 -1.20
CA PHE A 83 2.79 9.42 -0.78
C PHE A 83 3.80 9.94 -1.79
N THR A 84 3.34 10.55 -2.89
CA THR A 84 4.19 10.78 -4.05
C THR A 84 4.56 12.26 -4.16
N SER A 85 5.83 12.58 -3.94
CA SER A 85 6.41 13.91 -4.15
C SER A 85 7.82 13.81 -4.73
N LEU A 86 8.21 14.78 -5.57
CA LEU A 86 9.51 14.78 -6.24
C LEU A 86 10.71 14.68 -5.27
N PRO A 87 10.75 15.43 -4.14
CA PRO A 87 11.85 15.30 -3.17
C PRO A 87 12.01 13.88 -2.63
N VAL A 88 10.90 13.21 -2.28
CA VAL A 88 10.89 11.81 -1.82
C VAL A 88 11.38 10.87 -2.94
N MET A 89 11.05 11.16 -4.20
CA MET A 89 11.52 10.34 -5.33
C MET A 89 13.04 10.42 -5.48
N ILE A 90 13.58 11.63 -5.52
CA ILE A 90 15.03 11.88 -5.68
C ILE A 90 15.80 11.27 -4.49
N PHE A 91 15.30 11.43 -3.27
CA PHE A 91 15.93 10.88 -2.08
C PHE A 91 16.03 9.36 -2.13
N LEU A 92 14.93 8.68 -2.47
CA LEU A 92 14.92 7.22 -2.59
C LEU A 92 15.79 6.74 -3.76
N GLU A 93 15.88 7.49 -4.86
CA GLU A 93 16.82 7.14 -5.92
C GLU A 93 18.28 7.17 -5.44
N LYS A 94 18.66 8.19 -4.66
CA LYS A 94 20.01 8.34 -4.10
C LYS A 94 20.34 7.29 -3.03
N LYS A 95 19.35 6.82 -2.26
CA LYS A 95 19.53 5.84 -1.16
C LYS A 95 19.76 4.38 -1.63
N ALA A 96 20.23 4.16 -2.86
CA ALA A 96 20.57 2.84 -3.44
C ALA A 96 19.39 1.87 -3.69
N PHE A 97 18.19 2.38 -3.98
CA PHE A 97 17.08 1.55 -4.46
C PHE A 97 17.19 1.28 -5.97
N THR A 98 17.91 0.22 -6.34
CA THR A 98 18.06 -0.23 -7.73
C THR A 98 16.71 -0.71 -8.27
N GLN A 99 16.27 -0.05 -9.35
CA GLN A 99 15.00 -0.25 -10.06
C GLN A 99 13.74 0.25 -9.35
N LEU A 100 13.65 1.56 -9.22
CA LEU A 100 12.37 2.26 -9.14
C LEU A 100 11.63 2.14 -10.49
N GLU A 101 10.62 1.29 -10.55
CA GLU A 101 9.55 1.43 -11.55
C GLU A 101 8.33 1.95 -10.78
N ARG A 102 8.16 3.27 -10.76
CA ARG A 102 7.12 3.95 -9.97
C ARG A 102 6.00 4.42 -10.84
N LEU A 103 4.82 4.33 -10.26
CA LEU A 103 3.61 4.91 -10.77
C LEU A 103 2.79 5.37 -9.57
N GLY A 104 2.02 6.42 -9.78
CA GLY A 104 1.41 7.24 -8.74
C GLY A 104 1.50 8.70 -9.19
N VAL A 105 0.41 9.45 -9.11
CA VAL A 105 0.29 10.84 -9.56
C VAL A 105 1.21 11.75 -8.75
N ILE A 106 2.27 12.24 -9.38
CA ILE A 106 3.04 13.38 -8.87
C ILE A 106 2.49 14.66 -9.50
N VAL A 107 2.04 15.62 -8.71
CA VAL A 107 1.84 16.97 -9.24
C VAL A 107 3.19 17.67 -9.18
N PHE A 108 3.81 17.91 -10.33
CA PHE A 108 5.05 18.68 -10.39
C PHE A 108 4.73 20.18 -10.39
N PRO A 109 5.17 20.95 -9.39
CA PRO A 109 5.38 22.37 -9.62
C PRO A 109 6.53 22.48 -10.63
N ASN A 110 6.25 23.05 -11.81
CA ASN A 110 7.21 23.38 -12.89
C ASN A 110 7.50 22.31 -13.96
N VAL A 111 6.83 21.14 -13.99
CA VAL A 111 6.80 20.35 -15.24
C VAL A 111 5.61 20.82 -16.03
N CYS A 112 5.86 21.55 -17.13
CA CYS A 112 4.82 22.16 -17.95
C CYS A 112 4.01 21.15 -18.77
N LEU A 113 3.46 20.09 -18.18
CA LEU A 113 2.51 19.23 -18.88
C LEU A 113 1.34 20.05 -19.40
N THR A 114 0.75 19.61 -20.52
CA THR A 114 -0.43 20.27 -21.11
C THR A 114 -1.56 20.42 -20.09
N ASP A 115 -2.31 21.51 -20.16
CA ASP A 115 -3.43 21.74 -19.24
C ASP A 115 -4.50 20.63 -19.33
N ASP A 116 -5.21 20.35 -18.23
CA ASP A 116 -6.34 19.39 -18.19
C ASP A 116 -7.37 19.65 -19.30
N ARG A 117 -7.68 20.92 -19.57
CA ARG A 117 -8.64 21.32 -20.61
C ARG A 117 -8.15 21.00 -22.01
N ILE A 118 -6.83 21.04 -22.23
CA ILE A 118 -6.21 20.72 -23.52
C ILE A 118 -6.11 19.21 -23.68
N MET A 119 -5.69 18.51 -22.62
CA MET A 119 -5.55 17.05 -22.63
C MET A 119 -6.90 16.36 -22.88
N MET A 120 -7.98 16.84 -22.26
CA MET A 120 -9.33 16.28 -22.46
C MET A 120 -9.85 16.42 -23.89
N LYS A 121 -9.29 17.32 -24.70
CA LYS A 121 -9.66 17.52 -26.12
C LYS A 121 -8.87 16.64 -27.08
N ARG A 122 -7.86 15.90 -26.61
CA ARG A 122 -7.04 15.03 -27.45
C ARG A 122 -7.78 13.75 -27.84
N ASP A 123 -7.17 12.94 -28.70
CA ASP A 123 -7.71 11.63 -29.06
C ASP A 123 -7.51 10.62 -27.95
N ARG A 124 -8.54 9.80 -27.72
CA ARG A 124 -8.56 8.80 -26.67
C ARG A 124 -7.33 7.90 -26.69
N GLY A 125 -6.61 7.82 -25.57
CA GLY A 125 -5.35 7.08 -25.46
C GLY A 125 -4.10 7.92 -25.73
N TYR A 126 -4.25 9.19 -26.10
CA TYR A 126 -3.14 10.13 -26.21
C TYR A 126 -2.37 10.22 -24.89
N SER A 127 -1.05 10.14 -25.01
CA SER A 127 -0.12 10.19 -23.88
C SER A 127 1.04 11.15 -24.16
N GLU A 128 1.41 11.94 -23.17
CA GLU A 128 2.58 12.82 -23.21
C GLU A 128 3.63 12.33 -22.22
N GLU A 129 4.90 12.30 -22.65
CA GLU A 129 6.04 12.06 -21.78
C GLU A 129 6.91 13.32 -21.71
N ARG A 130 7.41 13.65 -20.52
CA ARG A 130 8.46 14.66 -20.33
C ARG A 130 9.53 14.15 -19.40
N CYS A 131 10.79 14.36 -19.74
CA CYS A 131 11.91 13.98 -18.87
C CYS A 131 12.61 15.24 -18.34
N PRO A 132 12.10 15.88 -17.27
CA PRO A 132 12.67 17.11 -16.72
C PRO A 132 14.03 16.91 -16.04
N TYR A 133 14.38 15.68 -15.66
CA TYR A 133 15.67 15.37 -15.03
C TYR A 133 16.31 14.14 -15.70
N PHE A 134 17.64 14.06 -15.66
CA PHE A 134 18.46 13.08 -16.39
C PHE A 134 18.09 11.60 -16.14
N ASN A 135 17.34 11.31 -15.09
CA ASN A 135 16.87 9.97 -14.73
C ASN A 135 15.36 9.90 -14.41
N CYS A 136 14.58 10.90 -14.84
CA CYS A 136 13.20 11.04 -14.41
C CYS A 136 12.32 11.47 -15.58
N CYS A 137 11.47 10.55 -16.02
CA CYS A 137 10.42 10.81 -16.99
C CYS A 137 9.06 10.79 -16.31
N VAL A 138 8.17 11.60 -16.87
CA VAL A 138 6.83 11.92 -16.43
C VAL A 138 5.87 11.58 -17.55
N GLU A 139 5.01 10.60 -17.35
CA GLU A 139 4.02 10.21 -18.37
C GLU A 139 2.59 10.52 -17.93
N ARG A 140 1.80 11.14 -18.83
CA ARG A 140 0.38 11.44 -18.63
C ARG A 140 -0.48 10.89 -19.76
N GLN A 141 -1.63 10.31 -19.44
CA GLN A 141 -2.61 9.80 -20.42
C GLN A 141 -3.98 10.49 -20.26
N GLN A 142 -4.66 10.78 -21.37
CA GLN A 142 -5.93 11.52 -21.37
C GLN A 142 -7.04 10.87 -20.54
N ASP A 143 -7.20 9.55 -20.65
CA ASP A 143 -8.31 8.79 -20.04
C ASP A 143 -8.10 8.52 -18.55
N SER A 144 -6.88 8.70 -18.05
CA SER A 144 -6.60 8.58 -16.63
C SER A 144 -6.68 9.94 -15.98
N THR A 145 -7.54 10.10 -14.99
CA THR A 145 -7.45 11.21 -14.06
C THR A 145 -6.06 11.20 -13.42
N ARG A 146 -5.18 12.05 -13.96
CA ARG A 146 -3.90 12.49 -13.39
C ARG A 146 -2.76 11.46 -13.31
N ASN A 147 -2.78 10.27 -13.93
CA ASN A 147 -1.62 9.35 -13.83
C ASN A 147 -0.35 10.04 -14.32
N LEU A 148 0.63 10.18 -13.44
CA LEU A 148 1.84 10.95 -13.71
C LEU A 148 3.02 10.14 -13.21
N ASN A 149 3.58 9.34 -14.11
CA ASN A 149 4.44 8.22 -13.73
C ASN A 149 5.90 8.64 -13.68
N PHE A 150 6.62 8.24 -12.64
CA PHE A 150 8.05 8.52 -12.51
C PHE A 150 8.86 7.28 -12.93
N ARG A 151 9.61 7.39 -14.02
CA ARG A 151 10.43 6.28 -14.54
C ARG A 151 11.84 6.76 -14.87
N ARG A 152 12.84 5.89 -14.73
CA ARG A 152 14.12 6.10 -15.43
C ARG A 152 13.93 5.93 -16.94
N PRO A 153 14.60 6.73 -17.77
CA PRO A 153 14.57 6.53 -19.22
C PRO A 153 15.17 5.16 -19.53
N VAL A 154 14.32 4.22 -19.98
CA VAL A 154 14.75 2.89 -20.41
C VAL A 154 14.08 2.62 -21.75
N GLY A 155 14.79 2.97 -22.83
CA GLY A 155 14.44 2.64 -24.20
C GLY A 155 13.08 3.16 -24.68
N GLU A 156 12.84 2.98 -25.97
CA GLU A 156 11.62 3.40 -26.65
C GLU A 156 10.35 2.95 -25.92
N LEU A 157 9.37 3.85 -25.84
CA LEU A 157 8.07 3.61 -25.22
C LEU A 157 7.32 2.51 -25.97
N ASP A 158 7.46 1.28 -25.52
CA ASP A 158 6.54 0.24 -25.93
C ASP A 158 5.13 0.61 -25.41
N LYS A 159 4.24 0.98 -26.33
CA LYS A 159 2.82 1.18 -26.07
C LYS A 159 2.12 -0.16 -26.20
N ASN A 160 1.40 -0.57 -25.17
CA ASN A 160 0.52 -1.73 -25.25
C ASN A 160 -0.87 -1.27 -25.70
N VAL A 161 -1.51 -2.06 -26.55
CA VAL A 161 -2.89 -1.81 -26.96
C VAL A 161 -3.81 -2.51 -25.96
N VAL A 162 -4.64 -1.74 -25.26
CA VAL A 162 -5.59 -2.28 -24.29
C VAL A 162 -6.99 -2.17 -24.85
N SER A 163 -7.72 -3.29 -24.81
CA SER A 163 -9.15 -3.34 -25.09
C SER A 163 -9.94 -2.75 -23.92
N ILE A 164 -10.74 -1.71 -24.14
CA ILE A 164 -11.66 -1.18 -23.13
C ILE A 164 -13.10 -1.36 -23.61
N ASP A 165 -13.92 -2.04 -22.81
CA ASP A 165 -15.37 -2.16 -23.03
C ASP A 165 -16.06 -0.87 -22.59
N LEU A 166 -16.57 -0.14 -23.57
CA LEU A 166 -17.27 1.10 -23.34
C LEU A 166 -18.76 0.84 -23.14
N THR A 167 -19.16 0.90 -21.87
CA THR A 167 -20.52 0.73 -21.33
C THR A 167 -20.94 -0.72 -21.15
N LYS A 168 -21.48 -1.04 -19.96
CA LYS A 168 -22.13 -2.31 -19.61
C LYS A 168 -23.33 -2.69 -20.53
N LYS A 169 -23.59 -1.93 -21.60
CA LYS A 169 -24.74 -2.08 -22.51
C LYS A 169 -24.37 -2.30 -23.98
N LYS A 170 -23.21 -1.85 -24.48
CA LYS A 170 -22.77 -2.08 -25.86
C LYS A 170 -21.34 -2.65 -25.81
N LYS A 171 -21.20 -3.96 -26.00
CA LYS A 171 -19.91 -4.69 -26.04
C LYS A 171 -19.10 -4.32 -27.29
N THR A 172 -18.67 -3.07 -27.39
CA THR A 172 -17.73 -2.63 -28.43
C THR A 172 -16.35 -2.52 -27.81
N THR A 173 -15.47 -3.42 -28.23
CA THR A 173 -14.07 -3.46 -27.84
C THR A 173 -13.29 -2.43 -28.64
N ILE A 174 -12.84 -1.35 -28.01
CA ILE A 174 -11.97 -0.36 -28.66
C ILE A 174 -10.53 -0.61 -28.23
N LEU A 175 -9.63 -0.67 -29.21
CA LEU A 175 -8.18 -0.78 -29.03
C LEU A 175 -7.62 0.62 -28.72
N ILE A 176 -7.19 0.83 -27.48
CA ILE A 176 -6.66 2.12 -27.02
C ILE A 176 -5.18 1.95 -26.68
N PRO A 177 -4.28 2.78 -27.26
CA PRO A 177 -2.88 2.75 -26.89
C PRO A 177 -2.72 3.20 -25.43
N ARG A 178 -1.99 2.41 -24.66
CA ARG A 178 -1.69 2.67 -23.26
C ARG A 178 -0.19 2.50 -23.02
N PRO A 179 0.46 3.45 -22.34
CA PRO A 179 1.84 3.28 -21.95
C PRO A 179 2.01 2.05 -21.04
N LYS A 180 3.02 1.21 -21.33
CA LYS A 180 3.32 -0.03 -20.58
C LYS A 180 3.47 0.22 -19.08
N ILE A 181 4.01 1.38 -18.70
CA ILE A 181 4.18 1.75 -17.30
C ILE A 181 2.83 1.71 -16.58
N ILE A 182 1.74 2.24 -17.16
CA ILE A 182 0.41 2.27 -16.52
C ILE A 182 -0.16 0.87 -16.31
N GLU A 183 0.04 -0.04 -17.26
CA GLU A 183 -0.30 -1.45 -17.06
C GLU A 183 0.51 -2.06 -15.91
N PHE A 184 1.81 -1.78 -15.89
CA PHE A 184 2.72 -2.27 -14.87
C PHE A 184 2.34 -1.79 -13.46
N TYR A 185 1.87 -0.56 -13.30
CA TYR A 185 1.30 -0.09 -12.03
C TYR A 185 0.04 -0.81 -11.62
N ASN A 186 -0.93 -0.84 -12.51
CA ASN A 186 -2.24 -1.41 -12.22
C ASN A 186 -2.09 -2.88 -11.80
N LYS A 187 -1.12 -3.59 -12.40
CA LYS A 187 -0.78 -4.96 -12.03
C LYS A 187 -0.23 -5.08 -10.61
N HIS A 188 0.56 -4.11 -10.16
CA HIS A 188 1.30 -4.25 -8.91
C HIS A 188 0.72 -3.48 -7.74
N MET A 189 0.00 -2.36 -7.90
CA MET A 189 -0.46 -1.48 -6.81
C MET A 189 -1.40 -2.10 -5.77
N GLY A 190 -2.18 -3.12 -6.16
CA GLY A 190 -3.30 -3.63 -5.36
C GLY A 190 -2.92 -4.48 -4.14
N GLY A 191 -1.65 -4.55 -3.75
CA GLY A 191 -1.21 -5.39 -2.64
C GLY A 191 -1.85 -5.03 -1.30
N VAL A 192 -1.97 -3.74 -0.99
CA VAL A 192 -2.66 -3.32 0.25
C VAL A 192 -4.16 -3.59 0.18
N ASP A 193 -4.83 -3.26 -0.93
CA ASP A 193 -6.26 -3.53 -1.09
C ASP A 193 -6.56 -5.03 -0.98
N LEU A 194 -5.65 -5.87 -1.47
CA LEU A 194 -5.74 -7.32 -1.32
C LEU A 194 -5.67 -7.73 0.16
N MET A 195 -4.74 -7.15 0.92
CA MET A 195 -4.64 -7.39 2.37
C MET A 195 -5.89 -6.95 3.12
N ASP A 196 -6.37 -5.72 2.86
CA ASP A 196 -7.59 -5.19 3.48
C ASP A 196 -8.81 -6.04 3.11
N SER A 197 -8.89 -6.53 1.86
CA SER A 197 -9.91 -7.48 1.44
C SER A 197 -9.85 -8.80 2.22
N MET A 198 -8.65 -9.35 2.45
CA MET A 198 -8.47 -10.59 3.21
C MET A 198 -8.86 -10.42 4.68
N ILE A 199 -8.47 -9.30 5.29
CA ILE A 199 -8.88 -8.93 6.66
C ILE A 199 -10.40 -8.74 6.72
N GLY A 200 -10.98 -8.01 5.78
CA GLY A 200 -12.40 -7.68 5.74
C GLY A 200 -13.33 -8.90 5.69
N ARG A 201 -12.90 -10.01 5.08
CA ARG A 201 -13.70 -11.25 4.98
C ARG A 201 -13.95 -11.94 6.31
N TYR A 202 -12.98 -11.91 7.22
CA TYR A 202 -13.03 -12.64 8.50
C TYR A 202 -12.63 -11.76 9.68
N ARG A 203 -12.95 -10.46 9.59
CA ARG A 203 -12.57 -9.45 10.57
C ARG A 203 -13.08 -9.80 11.96
N ILE A 204 -12.22 -9.69 12.98
CA ILE A 204 -12.62 -9.83 14.38
C ILE A 204 -13.46 -8.62 14.79
N ILE A 205 -14.74 -8.86 15.11
CA ILE A 205 -15.67 -7.81 15.53
C ILE A 205 -15.89 -7.93 17.04
N MET A 206 -15.07 -7.23 17.82
CA MET A 206 -15.23 -7.11 19.27
C MET A 206 -15.64 -5.70 19.63
N ARG A 207 -16.78 -5.55 20.32
CA ARG A 207 -17.24 -4.25 20.82
C ARG A 207 -16.36 -3.82 21.97
N SER A 208 -15.66 -2.70 21.80
CA SER A 208 -14.89 -2.05 22.85
C SER A 208 -14.99 -0.54 22.74
N LYS A 209 -15.11 0.12 23.90
CA LYS A 209 -14.99 1.59 24.01
C LYS A 209 -13.54 2.05 23.96
N LYS A 210 -12.58 1.16 24.23
CA LYS A 210 -11.14 1.47 24.24
C LYS A 210 -10.57 1.40 22.83
N TRP A 211 -10.01 2.51 22.35
CA TRP A 211 -9.49 2.64 20.97
C TRP A 211 -8.40 1.60 20.65
N HIS A 212 -7.45 1.41 21.57
CA HIS A 212 -6.31 0.52 21.38
C HIS A 212 -6.72 -0.96 21.20
N MET A 213 -7.89 -1.36 21.72
CA MET A 213 -8.40 -2.72 21.49
C MET A 213 -8.78 -2.94 20.03
N LYS A 214 -9.29 -1.91 19.34
CA LYS A 214 -9.60 -2.00 17.91
C LYS A 214 -8.32 -2.16 17.09
N SER A 215 -7.27 -1.39 17.43
CA SER A 215 -5.95 -1.55 16.81
C SER A 215 -5.35 -2.93 17.08
N PHE A 216 -5.48 -3.44 18.30
CA PHE A 216 -5.01 -4.78 18.67
C PHE A 216 -5.67 -5.87 17.82
N TYR A 217 -7.00 -5.91 17.72
CA TYR A 217 -7.68 -6.92 16.90
C TYR A 217 -7.34 -6.81 15.42
N HIS A 218 -7.14 -5.59 14.91
CA HIS A 218 -6.67 -5.39 13.54
C HIS A 218 -5.27 -5.97 13.33
N MET A 219 -4.33 -5.78 14.26
CA MET A 219 -2.99 -6.37 14.21
C MET A 219 -3.04 -7.91 14.28
N VAL A 220 -3.95 -8.48 15.08
CA VAL A 220 -4.18 -9.93 15.12
C VAL A 220 -4.67 -10.43 13.75
N ASP A 221 -5.67 -9.78 13.15
CA ASP A 221 -6.15 -10.16 11.81
C ASP A 221 -5.06 -10.06 10.74
N MET A 222 -4.28 -8.98 10.76
CA MET A 222 -3.10 -8.79 9.90
C MET A 222 -2.07 -9.90 10.08
N THR A 223 -1.78 -10.30 11.32
CA THR A 223 -0.84 -11.38 11.65
C THR A 223 -1.34 -12.73 11.13
N ILE A 224 -2.63 -13.03 11.30
CA ILE A 224 -3.25 -14.26 10.79
C ILE A 224 -3.17 -14.32 9.26
N VAL A 225 -3.44 -13.21 8.57
CA VAL A 225 -3.32 -13.14 7.09
C VAL A 225 -1.88 -13.35 6.66
N ASN A 226 -0.91 -12.71 7.31
CA ASN A 226 0.51 -12.91 7.04
C ASN A 226 0.94 -14.37 7.27
N ALA A 227 0.51 -14.99 8.38
CA ALA A 227 0.80 -16.38 8.69
C ALA A 227 0.20 -17.34 7.63
N TRP A 228 -1.03 -17.08 7.20
CA TRP A 228 -1.68 -17.87 6.13
C TRP A 228 -0.95 -17.74 4.79
N LEU A 229 -0.54 -16.52 4.41
CA LEU A 229 0.24 -16.29 3.19
C LEU A 229 1.61 -16.99 3.26
N LEU A 230 2.26 -16.96 4.42
CA LEU A 230 3.52 -17.65 4.66
C LEU A 230 3.34 -19.17 4.59
N TYR A 231 2.30 -19.72 5.23
CA TYR A 231 1.94 -21.13 5.15
C TYR A 231 1.79 -21.59 3.71
N LYS A 232 1.02 -20.85 2.90
CA LYS A 232 0.85 -21.15 1.47
C LYS A 232 2.16 -21.12 0.70
N LYS A 233 3.04 -20.17 1.02
CA LYS A 233 4.35 -20.03 0.34
C LYS A 233 5.29 -21.19 0.67
N VAL A 234 5.35 -21.60 1.94
CA VAL A 234 6.28 -22.63 2.42
C VAL A 234 5.77 -24.03 2.08
N THR A 235 4.51 -24.33 2.39
CA THR A 235 3.95 -25.68 2.21
C THR A 235 3.51 -25.94 0.77
N LYS A 236 3.24 -24.89 -0.02
CA LYS A 236 2.63 -24.95 -1.36
C LYS A 236 1.30 -25.70 -1.39
N LYS A 237 0.66 -25.92 -0.23
CA LYS A 237 -0.64 -26.59 -0.13
C LYS A 237 -1.78 -25.57 -0.27
N PRO A 238 -2.84 -25.90 -1.03
CA PRO A 238 -4.02 -25.05 -1.10
C PRO A 238 -4.82 -25.17 0.20
N MET A 239 -4.93 -24.06 0.94
CA MET A 239 -5.80 -23.97 2.10
C MET A 239 -6.56 -22.64 2.05
N LYS A 240 -7.88 -22.68 2.26
CA LYS A 240 -8.70 -21.46 2.33
C LYS A 240 -8.42 -20.73 3.64
N LEU A 241 -8.48 -19.40 3.62
CA LEU A 241 -8.24 -18.58 4.81
C LEU A 241 -9.17 -18.95 5.98
N ALA A 242 -10.44 -19.28 5.72
CA ALA A 242 -11.37 -19.75 6.75
C ALA A 242 -10.87 -21.02 7.46
N GLN A 243 -10.44 -22.02 6.70
CA GLN A 243 -9.96 -23.29 7.24
C GLN A 243 -8.69 -23.10 8.06
N PHE A 244 -7.77 -22.25 7.58
CA PHE A 244 -6.57 -21.91 8.33
C PHE A 244 -6.91 -21.25 9.67
N ARG A 245 -7.89 -20.34 9.69
CA ARG A 245 -8.35 -19.66 10.92
C ARG A 245 -9.01 -20.62 11.91
N GLU A 246 -9.82 -21.55 11.41
CA GLU A 246 -10.47 -22.57 12.21
C GLU A 246 -9.44 -23.48 12.89
N GLN A 247 -8.47 -24.00 12.14
CA GLN A 247 -7.38 -24.81 12.68
C GLN A 247 -6.57 -24.04 13.72
N LEU A 248 -6.18 -22.80 13.40
CA LEU A 248 -5.46 -21.93 14.33
C LEU A 248 -6.23 -21.72 15.64
N ALA A 249 -7.56 -21.52 15.56
CA ALA A 249 -8.39 -21.34 16.75
C ALA A 249 -8.43 -22.60 17.63
N VAL A 250 -8.57 -23.78 17.03
CA VAL A 250 -8.57 -25.06 17.74
C VAL A 250 -7.24 -25.30 18.44
N GLU A 251 -6.13 -25.12 17.74
CA GLU A 251 -4.77 -25.31 18.29
C GLU A 251 -4.47 -24.35 19.44
N LEU A 252 -4.87 -23.08 19.33
CA LEU A 252 -4.69 -22.10 20.40
C LEU A 252 -5.53 -22.45 21.65
N CYS A 253 -6.76 -22.93 21.47
CA CYS A 253 -7.61 -23.38 22.57
C CYS A 253 -7.02 -24.60 23.28
N GLN A 254 -6.50 -25.58 22.54
CA GLN A 254 -5.88 -26.78 23.11
C GLN A 254 -4.61 -26.44 23.90
N THR A 255 -3.75 -25.60 23.33
CA THR A 255 -2.52 -25.12 24.01
C THR A 255 -2.85 -24.39 25.32
N SER A 256 -3.94 -23.61 25.36
CA SER A 256 -4.33 -22.87 26.57
C SER A 256 -4.72 -23.77 27.75
N MET A 257 -5.20 -25.00 27.50
CA MET A 257 -5.56 -25.96 28.54
C MET A 257 -4.33 -26.60 29.20
N GLU A 258 -3.19 -26.63 28.50
CA GLU A 258 -1.93 -27.19 29.00
C GLU A 258 -1.12 -26.20 29.85
N ILE A 259 -1.41 -24.89 29.75
CA ILE A 259 -0.77 -23.86 30.57
C ILE A 259 -1.29 -23.99 32.01
N LYS A 260 -0.57 -24.77 32.84
CA LYS A 260 -0.80 -24.82 34.30
C LYS A 260 -0.83 -23.39 34.84
N LYS A 261 -1.96 -22.98 35.41
CA LYS A 261 -2.08 -21.68 36.11
C LYS A 261 -1.01 -21.60 37.19
N LYS A 262 0.07 -20.85 36.95
CA LYS A 262 0.98 -20.39 38.01
C LYS A 262 0.24 -19.34 38.84
N GLY A 263 -0.66 -19.79 39.70
CA GLY A 263 -1.27 -18.95 40.72
C GLY A 263 -0.21 -18.49 41.72
N ARG A 264 -0.35 -17.25 42.23
CA ARG A 264 0.42 -16.78 43.38
C ARG A 264 0.03 -17.64 44.57
N LYS A 265 0.99 -18.35 45.18
CA LYS A 265 0.76 -19.05 46.45
C LYS A 265 0.36 -18.01 47.50
N THR A 266 -0.91 -18.01 47.89
CA THR A 266 -1.35 -17.32 49.10
C THR A 266 -0.78 -18.10 50.27
N ASN A 267 0.16 -17.50 51.02
CA ASN A 267 0.56 -18.03 52.31
C ASN A 267 -0.68 -17.96 53.21
N ALA A 268 -1.31 -19.11 53.45
CA ALA A 268 -2.23 -19.25 54.56
C ALA A 268 -1.47 -18.83 55.82
N ARG A 269 -1.94 -17.78 56.50
CA ARG A 269 -1.44 -17.40 57.82
C ARG A 269 -1.60 -18.64 58.71
N ARG A 270 -0.47 -19.12 59.24
CA ARG A 270 -0.46 -20.02 60.39
C ARG A 270 -1.06 -19.27 61.58
N GLU A 271 -1.81 -20.04 62.35
CA GLU A 271 -2.56 -19.73 63.57
C GLU A 271 -1.82 -18.79 64.55
#